data_AF-A0A6J6KG40-F1
#
_entry.id   AF-A0A6J6KG40-F1
#
_cell.length_a   1.000
_cell.length_b   1.000
_cell.length_c   1.000
_cell.angle_alpha   90.00
_cell.angle_beta   90.00
_cell.angle_gamma   90.00
#
_symmetry.space_group_name_H-M   'P 1'
#
loop_
_entity.id
_entity.type
_entity.pdbx_description
1 polymer ?
#
loop_
_entity_poly.entity_id
_entity_poly.type
_entity_poly.pdbx_seq_one_letter_code
_entity_poly.pdbx_strand_id
1 'polypeptide(L)'
;MHTSLRLIRITCLTLMLSGIPALIVSSIRGNNEGWVLTFGMISAVAAIILMAVSAATSTKRLDAFDDVVAERVEQRIRMLVEAGANETDVRNLVRESMSLVRGQE
;
A
#
# COMPACT_ATOMS: atom_id res chain seq x y z
N MET A 1 -15.12 -0.56 -1.25
CA MET A 1 -14.24 0.36 -0.49
C MET A 1 -12.92 0.72 -1.22
N HIS A 2 -12.78 0.54 -2.54
CA HIS A 2 -11.51 0.81 -3.26
C HIS A 2 -11.43 2.20 -3.93
N THR A 3 -12.56 2.85 -4.16
CA THR A 3 -12.62 4.08 -4.97
C THR A 3 -12.06 5.29 -4.24
N SER A 4 -12.30 5.41 -2.93
CA SER A 4 -11.85 6.55 -2.11
C SER A 4 -10.33 6.62 -1.97
N LEU A 5 -9.66 5.48 -1.77
CA LEU A 5 -8.19 5.41 -1.69
C LEU A 5 -7.52 5.72 -3.02
N ARG A 6 -8.10 5.25 -4.13
CA ARG A 6 -7.64 5.61 -5.48
C ARG A 6 -7.79 7.10 -5.73
N LEU A 7 -8.93 7.69 -5.36
CA LEU A 7 -9.15 9.12 -5.47
C LEU A 7 -8.09 9.90 -4.68
N ILE A 8 -7.88 9.58 -3.39
CA ILE A 8 -6.88 10.27 -2.55
C ILE A 8 -5.48 10.23 -3.19
N ARG A 9 -5.05 9.07 -3.69
CA ARG A 9 -3.75 8.94 -4.36
C ARG A 9 -3.67 9.77 -5.64
N ILE A 10 -4.70 9.75 -6.47
CA ILE A 10 -4.77 10.52 -7.72
C ILE A 10 -4.73 12.02 -7.40
N THR A 11 -5.58 12.50 -6.50
CA THR A 11 -5.65 13.93 -6.15
C THR A 11 -4.33 14.42 -5.57
N CYS A 12 -3.71 13.63 -4.69
CA CYS A 12 -2.43 14.01 -4.09
C CYS A 12 -1.27 14.00 -5.10
N LEU A 13 -1.25 13.04 -6.03
CA LEU A 13 -0.25 12.99 -7.10
C LEU A 13 -0.44 14.16 -8.08
N THR A 14 -1.69 14.53 -8.39
CA THR A 14 -1.97 15.72 -9.23
C THR A 14 -1.56 17.02 -8.55
N LEU A 15 -1.77 17.15 -7.23
CA LEU A 15 -1.32 18.32 -6.46
C LEU A 15 0.21 18.44 -6.49
N MET A 16 0.92 17.33 -6.27
CA MET A 16 2.37 17.29 -6.28
C MET A 16 2.94 17.59 -7.69
N LEU A 17 2.34 17.05 -8.75
CA LEU A 17 2.72 17.37 -10.13
C LEU A 17 2.41 18.81 -10.51
N SER A 18 1.36 19.42 -9.96
CA SER A 18 1.01 20.82 -10.23
C SER A 18 1.93 21.84 -9.52
N GLY A 19 2.61 21.44 -8.45
CA GLY A 19 3.55 22.29 -7.72
C GLY A 19 4.80 22.65 -8.52
N ILE A 20 5.34 21.71 -9.30
CA ILE A 20 6.54 21.93 -10.13
C ILE A 20 6.32 23.04 -11.18
N PRO A 21 5.29 23.00 -12.04
CA PRO A 21 5.04 24.05 -13.01
C PRO A 21 4.66 25.39 -12.36
N ALA A 22 4.00 25.39 -11.20
CA ALA A 22 3.69 26.62 -10.47
C ALA A 22 4.96 27.33 -9.96
N LEU A 23 5.94 26.58 -9.44
CA LEU A 23 7.23 27.11 -9.00
C LEU A 23 8.06 27.65 -10.18
N ILE A 24 7.98 27.00 -11.34
CA ILE A 24 8.66 27.43 -12.58
C ILE A 24 8.02 28.73 -13.12
N VAL A 25 6.70 28.79 -13.23
CA VAL A 25 5.96 30.00 -13.70
C VAL A 25 6.16 31.19 -12.75
N SER A 26 6.18 30.93 -11.45
CA SER A 26 6.43 31.97 -10.44
C SER A 26 7.84 32.54 -10.52
N SER A 27 8.84 31.72 -10.86
CA SER A 27 10.23 32.17 -11.04
C SER A 27 10.40 33.08 -12.26
N ILE A 28 9.61 32.88 -13.31
CA ILE A 28 9.69 33.69 -14.55
C ILE A 28 9.08 35.09 -14.34
N ARG A 29 8.11 35.24 -13.43
CA ARG A 29 7.31 36.48 -13.29
C ARG A 29 7.95 37.58 -12.42
N GLY A 30 9.26 37.51 -12.19
CA GLY A 30 10.13 38.56 -11.65
C GLY A 30 9.48 39.46 -10.59
N ASN A 31 9.74 39.14 -9.30
CA ASN A 31 9.43 39.95 -8.10
C ASN A 31 8.14 39.63 -7.32
N ASN A 32 7.77 38.35 -7.19
CA ASN A 32 6.67 37.93 -6.31
C ASN A 32 7.05 36.68 -5.49
N GLU A 33 8.03 36.82 -4.61
CA GLU A 33 8.56 35.76 -3.73
C GLU A 33 7.46 35.06 -2.91
N GLY A 34 6.38 35.78 -2.60
CA GLY A 34 5.20 35.22 -1.91
C GLY A 34 4.47 34.12 -2.70
N TRP A 35 4.54 34.12 -4.03
CA TRP A 35 3.94 33.06 -4.85
C TRP A 35 4.77 31.77 -4.78
N VAL A 36 6.11 31.88 -4.79
CA VAL A 36 6.98 30.71 -4.60
C VAL A 36 6.75 30.07 -3.23
N LEU A 37 6.66 30.90 -2.18
CA LEU A 37 6.47 30.43 -0.81
C LEU A 37 5.13 29.71 -0.61
N THR A 38 4.03 30.26 -1.14
CA THR A 38 2.69 29.68 -0.99
C THR A 38 2.55 28.35 -1.71
N PHE A 39 3.02 28.25 -2.95
CA PHE A 39 3.00 26.99 -3.70
C PHE A 39 3.95 25.94 -3.11
N GLY A 40 5.12 26.36 -2.62
CA GLY A 40 6.05 25.50 -1.89
C GLY A 40 5.43 24.92 -0.61
N MET A 41 4.78 25.76 0.19
CA MET A 41 4.09 25.34 1.42
C MET A 41 2.93 24.39 1.15
N ILE A 42 2.11 24.66 0.13
CA ILE A 42 1.02 23.77 -0.28
C ILE A 42 1.57 22.40 -0.69
N SER A 43 2.65 22.37 -1.48
CA SER A 43 3.28 21.11 -1.90
C SER A 43 3.89 20.34 -0.73
N ALA A 44 4.52 21.03 0.22
CA ALA A 44 5.10 20.40 1.41
C ALA A 44 4.02 19.77 2.29
N VAL A 45 2.92 20.48 2.54
CA VAL A 45 1.77 19.95 3.30
C VAL A 45 1.14 18.75 2.58
N ALA A 46 0.96 18.84 1.25
CA ALA A 46 0.45 17.72 0.46
C ALA A 46 1.35 16.47 0.57
N ALA A 47 2.67 16.64 0.51
CA ALA A 47 3.62 15.54 0.66
C ALA A 47 3.53 14.87 2.06
N ILE A 48 3.40 15.67 3.12
CA ILE A 48 3.23 15.15 4.49
C ILE A 48 1.93 14.34 4.61
N ILE A 49 0.83 14.85 4.06
CA ILE A 49 -0.46 14.13 4.05
C ILE A 49 -0.33 12.81 3.27
N LEU A 50 0.32 12.83 2.10
CA LEU A 50 0.55 11.63 1.28
C LEU A 50 1.39 10.59 2.06
N MET A 51 2.43 11.04 2.76
CA MET A 51 3.28 10.19 3.58
C MET A 51 2.50 9.57 4.75
N ALA A 52 1.68 10.35 5.44
CA ALA A 52 0.84 9.87 6.55
C ALA A 52 -0.22 8.87 6.07
N VAL A 53 -0.90 9.14 4.95
CA VAL A 53 -1.86 8.22 4.33
C VAL A 53 -1.15 6.95 3.86
N SER A 54 0.02 7.08 3.23
CA SER A 54 0.83 5.93 2.82
C SER A 54 1.21 5.08 4.03
N ALA A 55 1.67 5.67 5.12
CA ALA A 55 1.99 4.95 6.35
C ALA A 55 0.76 4.25 6.96
N ALA A 56 -0.37 4.94 7.06
CA ALA A 56 -1.61 4.40 7.62
C ALA A 56 -2.26 3.31 6.74
N THR A 57 -2.06 3.38 5.42
CA THR A 57 -2.64 2.44 4.45
C THR A 57 -1.66 1.36 3.99
N SER A 58 -0.36 1.52 4.31
CA SER A 58 0.68 0.53 4.01
C SER A 58 0.35 -0.74 4.77
N THR A 59 -0.28 -1.67 4.06
CA THR A 59 -0.65 -2.99 4.56
C THR A 59 0.57 -3.91 4.51
N LYS A 60 1.75 -3.44 4.96
CA LYS A 60 2.86 -4.33 5.23
C LYS A 60 2.41 -5.18 6.40
N ARG A 61 1.85 -6.36 6.11
CA ARG A 61 1.40 -7.33 7.12
C ARG A 61 2.58 -7.50 8.06
N LEU A 62 2.37 -7.16 9.31
CA LEU A 62 3.35 -7.34 10.35
C LEU A 62 3.67 -8.84 10.42
N ASP A 63 4.95 -9.18 10.52
CA ASP A 63 5.45 -10.57 10.55
C ASP A 63 4.71 -11.44 11.58
N ALA A 64 4.41 -10.86 12.75
CA ALA A 64 3.65 -11.51 13.82
C ALA A 64 2.19 -11.88 13.46
N PHE A 65 1.57 -11.20 12.47
CA PHE A 65 0.26 -11.59 11.96
C PHE A 65 0.33 -12.79 11.01
N ASP A 66 1.51 -13.08 10.44
CA ASP A 66 1.71 -14.27 9.61
C ASP A 66 1.79 -15.52 10.50
N ASP A 67 2.51 -15.46 11.63
CA ASP A 67 2.61 -16.56 12.60
C ASP A 67 1.24 -17.05 13.12
N VAL A 68 0.36 -16.12 13.50
CA VAL A 68 -1.00 -16.46 13.97
C VAL A 68 -1.84 -17.11 12.87
N VAL A 69 -1.65 -16.68 11.62
CA VAL A 69 -2.35 -17.23 10.47
C VAL A 69 -1.80 -18.60 10.10
N ALA A 70 -0.47 -18.76 10.15
CA ALA A 70 0.23 -20.01 9.91
C ALA A 70 -0.18 -21.09 10.92
N GLU A 71 -0.18 -20.76 12.22
CA GLU A 71 -0.63 -21.68 13.28
C GLU A 71 -2.08 -22.12 13.05
N ARG A 72 -2.94 -21.17 12.67
CA ARG A 72 -4.33 -21.48 12.35
C ARG A 72 -4.43 -22.41 11.13
N VAL A 73 -3.60 -22.26 10.10
CA VAL A 73 -3.59 -23.15 8.94
C VAL A 73 -3.13 -24.56 9.35
N GLU A 74 -2.05 -24.68 10.12
CA GLU A 74 -1.56 -25.97 10.64
C GLU A 74 -2.61 -26.70 11.48
N GLN A 75 -3.37 -25.99 12.33
CA GLN A 75 -4.48 -26.59 13.07
C GLN A 75 -5.56 -27.17 12.15
N ARG A 76 -5.89 -26.51 11.03
CA ARG A 76 -6.86 -27.06 10.06
C ARG A 76 -6.30 -28.29 9.36
N ILE A 77 -5.01 -28.27 8.99
CA ILE A 77 -4.35 -29.44 8.37
C ILE A 77 -4.43 -30.63 9.32
N ARG A 78 -4.11 -30.45 10.61
CA ARG A 78 -4.21 -31.52 11.61
C ARG A 78 -5.63 -32.07 11.73
N MET A 79 -6.64 -31.20 11.82
CA MET A 79 -8.04 -31.65 11.87
C MET A 79 -8.45 -32.44 10.62
N LEU A 80 -8.00 -32.05 9.43
CA LEU A 80 -8.27 -32.77 8.18
C LEU A 80 -7.59 -34.14 8.16
N VAL A 81 -6.34 -34.22 8.63
CA VAL A 81 -5.59 -35.47 8.72
C VAL A 81 -6.19 -36.42 9.75
N GLU A 82 -6.62 -35.90 10.90
CA GLU A 82 -7.35 -36.66 11.93
C GLU A 82 -8.70 -37.18 11.41
N ALA A 83 -9.37 -36.42 10.54
CA ALA A 83 -10.57 -36.87 9.83
C ALA A 83 -10.30 -37.91 8.73
N GLY A 84 -9.05 -38.30 8.52
CA GLY A 84 -8.63 -39.33 7.57
C GLY A 84 -8.13 -38.83 6.22
N ALA A 85 -7.92 -37.52 6.05
CA ALA A 85 -7.29 -37.00 4.84
C ALA A 85 -5.79 -37.36 4.78
N ASN A 86 -5.27 -37.60 3.58
CA ASN A 86 -3.84 -37.84 3.39
C ASN A 86 -3.06 -36.54 3.63
N GLU A 87 -2.13 -36.55 4.59
CA GLU A 87 -1.34 -35.37 4.95
C GLU A 87 -0.56 -34.79 3.78
N THR A 88 0.02 -35.66 2.93
CA THR A 88 0.82 -35.23 1.79
C THR A 88 -0.04 -34.47 0.78
N ASP A 89 -1.23 -34.97 0.50
CA ASP A 89 -2.15 -34.34 -0.45
C ASP A 89 -2.68 -33.00 0.09
N VAL A 90 -3.02 -32.92 1.38
CA VAL A 90 -3.48 -31.67 2.02
C VAL A 90 -2.35 -30.63 2.03
N ARG A 91 -1.12 -31.02 2.36
CA ARG A 91 0.03 -30.10 2.35
C ARG A 91 0.37 -29.63 0.94
N ASN A 92 0.28 -30.51 -0.06
CA ASN A 92 0.49 -30.13 -1.46
C ASN A 92 -0.60 -29.16 -1.94
N LEU A 93 -1.87 -29.41 -1.61
CA LEU A 93 -2.97 -28.50 -1.94
C LEU A 93 -2.77 -27.09 -1.35
N VAL A 94 -2.36 -27.01 -0.08
CA VAL A 94 -2.05 -25.72 0.57
C VAL A 94 -0.86 -25.04 -0.11
N ARG A 95 0.18 -25.81 -0.45
CA ARG A 95 1.36 -25.31 -1.15
C ARG A 95 1.01 -24.76 -2.54
N GLU A 96 0.21 -25.47 -3.31
CA GLU A 96 -0.28 -25.05 -4.64
C GLU A 96 -1.18 -23.83 -4.55
N SER A 97 -2.06 -23.76 -3.55
CA SER A 97 -2.89 -22.58 -3.30
C SER A 97 -2.01 -21.36 -2.99
N MET A 98 -0.94 -21.54 -2.21
CA MET A 98 0.00 -20.47 -1.87
C MET A 98 0.92 -20.08 -3.03
N SER A 99 1.26 -21.00 -3.94
CA SER A 99 2.01 -20.66 -5.16
C SER A 99 1.12 -19.90 -6.14
N LEU A 100 -0.17 -20.25 -6.25
CA LEU A 100 -1.15 -19.51 -7.04
C LEU A 100 -1.30 -18.07 -6.56
N VAL A 101 -1.41 -17.86 -5.23
CA VAL A 101 -1.52 -16.52 -4.64
C VAL A 101 -0.24 -15.70 -4.79
N ARG A 102 0.93 -16.34 -4.73
CA ARG A 102 2.22 -15.66 -4.89
C ARG A 102 2.52 -15.27 -6.34
N GLY A 103 1.70 -15.71 -7.29
CA GLY A 103 1.93 -15.51 -8.71
C GLY A 103 2.90 -16.58 -9.21
N GLN A 104 2.43 -17.36 -10.19
CA GLN A 104 3.35 -18.00 -11.11
C GLN A 104 4.02 -16.88 -11.91
N GLU A 105 5.28 -16.59 -11.58
CA GLU A 105 6.21 -15.93 -12.51
C GLU A 105 6.73 -16.97 -13.51
#